data_AF-A0A140DTR4-F1
#
_entry.id   AF-A0A140DTR4-F1
#
_cell.length_a   1.000
_cell.length_b   1.000
_cell.length_c   1.000
_cell.angle_alpha   90.00
_cell.angle_beta   90.00
_cell.angle_gamma   90.00
#
_symmetry.space_group_name_H-M   'P 1'
#
loop_
_entity.id
_entity.type
_entity.pdbx_description
1 polymer ?
#
loop_
_entity_poly.entity_id
_entity_poly.type
_entity_poly.pdbx_seq_one_letter_code
_entity_poly.pdbx_strand_id
1 'polypeptide(L)'
;MKIWNWIDGTLLNTSFRRRQILGAMVRLYWLWQCIWIAVLLFRLTSVQSYDSLFSLQGILDEWNGSFLVRLLFQAIQGSLNPMRVLTGSDTFGLVLTFLYMDSGLSAGETVWAGSLTALLVFVCTMAVKALHADSLLMAGDMLRIAGICGSAVISVLSAVLMYSFVCILWKTMDDIR
;
A
#
# COMPACT_ATOMS: atom_id res chain seq x y z
N MET A 1 1.67 -34.52 17.33
CA MET A 1 2.27 -33.90 16.13
C MET A 1 2.46 -32.41 16.41
N LYS A 2 3.67 -31.88 16.28
CA LYS A 2 3.93 -30.44 16.48
C LYS A 2 3.28 -29.68 15.32
N ILE A 3 2.54 -28.61 15.61
CA ILE A 3 1.89 -27.71 14.63
C ILE A 3 2.84 -27.33 13.48
N TRP A 4 4.13 -27.20 13.76
CA TRP A 4 5.19 -26.95 12.78
C TRP A 4 5.28 -28.01 11.67
N ASN A 5 5.16 -29.30 11.99
CA ASN A 5 5.19 -30.37 10.97
C ASN A 5 3.92 -30.35 10.10
N TRP A 6 2.81 -29.87 10.64
CA TRP A 6 1.58 -29.68 9.87
C TRP A 6 1.69 -28.44 8.96
N ILE A 7 2.30 -27.35 9.43
CA ILE A 7 2.58 -26.16 8.59
C ILE A 7 3.55 -26.52 7.46
N ASP A 8 4.66 -27.20 7.75
CA ASP A 8 5.60 -27.63 6.72
C ASP A 8 4.98 -28.61 5.72
N GLY A 9 4.23 -29.61 6.21
CA GLY A 9 3.63 -30.64 5.37
C GLY A 9 2.40 -30.19 4.57
N THR A 10 1.66 -29.18 5.03
CA THR A 10 0.40 -28.75 4.39
C THR A 10 0.53 -27.41 3.66
N LEU A 11 1.25 -26.45 4.23
CA LEU A 11 1.40 -25.10 3.65
C LEU A 11 2.66 -24.95 2.77
N LEU A 12 3.78 -25.62 3.09
CA LEU A 12 5.08 -25.34 2.45
C LEU A 12 5.61 -26.49 1.56
N ASN A 13 4.82 -27.53 1.34
CA ASN A 13 5.30 -28.79 0.78
C ASN A 13 5.75 -28.69 -0.70
N THR A 14 5.22 -27.74 -1.48
CA THR A 14 5.61 -27.52 -2.89
C THR A 14 6.06 -26.08 -3.14
N SER A 15 7.01 -25.89 -4.07
CA SER A 15 7.47 -24.56 -4.51
C SER A 15 6.33 -23.69 -5.02
N PHE A 16 5.34 -24.30 -5.67
CA PHE A 16 4.12 -23.65 -6.13
C PHE A 16 3.25 -23.10 -4.98
N ARG A 17 2.96 -23.90 -3.94
CA ARG A 17 2.20 -23.44 -2.76
C ARG A 17 2.93 -22.35 -1.98
N ARG A 18 4.27 -22.46 -1.82
CA ARG A 18 5.08 -21.40 -1.19
C ARG A 18 4.92 -20.07 -1.92
N ARG A 19 4.97 -20.09 -3.25
CA ARG A 19 4.78 -18.89 -4.06
C ARG A 19 3.37 -18.31 -3.95
N GLN A 20 2.33 -19.15 -3.89
CA GLN A 20 0.95 -18.69 -3.69
C GLN A 20 0.75 -18.03 -2.32
N ILE A 21 1.29 -18.62 -1.25
CA ILE A 21 1.21 -18.05 0.11
C ILE A 21 1.98 -16.73 0.20
N LEU A 22 3.20 -16.71 -0.33
CA LEU A 22 4.01 -15.49 -0.41
C LEU A 22 3.25 -14.39 -1.17
N GLY A 23 2.68 -14.74 -2.32
CA GLY A 23 1.85 -13.83 -3.11
C GLY A 23 0.61 -13.33 -2.36
N ALA A 24 -0.04 -14.17 -1.54
CA ALA A 24 -1.18 -13.77 -0.73
C ALA A 24 -0.78 -12.79 0.38
N MET A 25 0.32 -13.06 1.09
CA MET A 25 0.86 -12.16 2.13
C MET A 25 1.23 -10.79 1.57
N VAL A 26 1.92 -10.77 0.43
CA VAL A 26 2.31 -9.55 -0.26
C VAL A 26 1.06 -8.77 -0.70
N ARG A 27 0.07 -9.42 -1.30
CA ARG A 27 -1.19 -8.77 -1.69
C ARG A 27 -1.95 -8.20 -0.49
N LEU A 28 -2.00 -8.91 0.62
CA LEU A 28 -2.67 -8.44 1.84
C LEU A 28 -1.99 -7.18 2.39
N TYR A 29 -0.65 -7.17 2.42
CA TYR A 29 0.13 -5.97 2.81
C TYR A 29 -0.21 -4.78 1.92
N TRP A 30 -0.23 -4.96 0.60
CA TRP A 30 -0.53 -3.87 -0.32
C TRP A 30 -2.01 -3.44 -0.32
N LEU A 31 -2.94 -4.38 -0.13
CA LEU A 31 -4.34 -4.06 0.10
C LEU A 31 -4.51 -3.18 1.33
N TRP A 32 -3.82 -3.52 2.43
CA TRP A 32 -3.78 -2.71 3.63
C TRP A 32 -3.26 -1.30 3.36
N GLN A 33 -2.15 -1.15 2.62
CA GLN A 33 -1.64 0.16 2.21
C GLN A 33 -2.67 0.95 1.37
N CYS A 34 -3.35 0.29 0.42
CA CYS A 34 -4.37 0.92 -0.41
C CYS A 34 -5.56 1.40 0.39
N ILE A 35 -6.03 0.64 1.39
CA ILE A 35 -7.13 1.06 2.27
C ILE A 35 -6.75 2.35 3.00
N TRP A 36 -5.57 2.42 3.61
CA TRP A 36 -5.14 3.62 4.33
C TRP A 36 -4.96 4.82 3.44
N ILE A 37 -4.41 4.64 2.24
CA ILE A 37 -4.31 5.71 1.25
C ILE A 37 -5.71 6.16 0.79
N ALA A 38 -6.64 5.24 0.56
CA ALA A 38 -8.02 5.59 0.17
C ALA A 38 -8.69 6.45 1.25
N VAL A 39 -8.55 6.03 2.51
CA VAL A 39 -9.06 6.77 3.67
C VAL A 39 -8.42 8.16 3.75
N LEU A 40 -7.11 8.26 3.54
CA LEU A 40 -6.38 9.54 3.50
C LEU A 40 -6.90 10.45 2.38
N LEU A 41 -7.00 9.95 1.15
CA LEU A 41 -7.47 10.74 0.01
C LEU A 41 -8.91 11.20 0.20
N PHE A 42 -9.77 10.33 0.74
CA PHE A 42 -11.14 10.69 1.08
C PHE A 42 -11.18 11.86 2.08
N ARG A 43 -10.37 11.82 3.15
CA ARG A 43 -10.29 12.95 4.09
C ARG A 43 -9.69 14.20 3.47
N LEU A 44 -8.70 14.08 2.58
CA LEU A 44 -8.15 15.22 1.84
C LEU A 44 -9.18 15.94 0.97
N THR A 45 -10.22 15.25 0.46
CA THR A 45 -11.32 15.93 -0.26
C THR A 45 -12.13 16.88 0.61
N SER A 46 -12.18 16.62 1.92
CA SER A 46 -12.92 17.43 2.90
C SER A 46 -12.13 18.61 3.48
N VAL A 47 -10.84 18.75 3.11
CA VAL A 47 -10.01 19.87 3.52
C VAL A 47 -10.47 21.12 2.77
N GLN A 48 -11.04 22.08 3.49
CA GLN A 48 -11.55 23.35 2.95
C GLN A 48 -10.83 24.57 3.55
N SER A 49 -10.11 24.42 4.66
CA SER A 49 -9.44 25.51 5.37
C SER A 49 -8.17 25.04 6.10
N TYR A 50 -7.31 25.99 6.49
CA TYR A 50 -6.04 25.72 7.19
C TYR A 50 -6.23 24.86 8.46
N ASP A 51 -7.24 25.17 9.27
CA ASP A 51 -7.55 24.42 10.50
C ASP A 51 -7.95 22.97 10.24
N SER A 52 -8.58 22.69 9.09
CA SER A 52 -8.91 21.32 8.68
C SER A 52 -7.70 20.47 8.27
N LEU A 53 -6.58 21.13 7.94
CA LEU A 53 -5.32 20.48 7.57
C LEU A 53 -4.52 20.08 8.83
N PHE A 54 -4.59 20.90 9.89
CA PHE A 54 -4.02 20.57 11.21
C PHE A 54 -4.83 19.53 11.98
N SER A 55 -6.16 19.52 11.85
CA SER A 55 -6.97 18.42 12.42
C SER A 55 -6.71 17.09 11.70
N LEU A 56 -6.38 17.14 10.40
CA LEU A 56 -5.93 15.98 9.65
C LEU A 56 -4.63 15.41 10.20
N GLN A 57 -3.69 16.27 10.63
CA GLN A 57 -2.42 15.86 11.24
C GLN A 57 -2.63 15.02 12.52
N GLY A 58 -3.54 15.43 13.41
CA GLY A 58 -3.85 14.64 14.62
C GLY A 58 -4.45 13.27 14.32
N ILE A 59 -5.30 13.18 13.29
CA ILE A 59 -5.87 11.91 12.81
C ILE A 59 -4.79 11.05 12.11
N LEU A 60 -3.84 11.67 11.41
CA LEU A 60 -2.73 11.01 10.73
C LEU A 60 -1.70 10.41 11.71
N ASP A 61 -1.47 11.05 12.85
CA ASP A 61 -0.60 10.51 13.92
C ASP A 61 -1.18 9.23 14.55
N GLU A 62 -2.51 9.11 14.60
CA GLU A 62 -3.19 7.86 14.97
C GLU A 62 -3.07 6.79 13.86
N TRP A 63 -2.77 7.19 12.62
CA TRP A 63 -2.71 6.31 11.43
C TRP A 63 -1.28 5.91 11.07
N ASN A 64 -0.46 5.65 12.10
CA ASN A 64 0.89 5.06 11.99
C ASN A 64 0.92 3.62 11.43
N GLY A 65 -0.15 3.13 10.81
CA GLY A 65 -0.24 1.80 10.22
C GLY A 65 0.26 1.69 8.77
N SER A 66 0.38 2.82 8.04
CA SER A 66 0.72 2.82 6.61
C SER A 66 2.01 3.59 6.31
N PHE A 67 2.93 2.90 5.62
CA PHE A 67 4.16 3.47 5.07
C PHE A 67 3.90 4.69 4.20
N LEU A 68 2.95 4.58 3.28
CA LEU A 68 2.69 5.60 2.26
C LEU A 68 2.06 6.85 2.86
N VAL A 69 1.20 6.66 3.87
CA VAL A 69 0.64 7.77 4.66
C VAL A 69 1.73 8.53 5.39
N ARG A 70 2.64 7.82 6.08
CA ARG A 70 3.77 8.45 6.77
C ARG A 70 4.74 9.16 5.82
N LEU A 71 4.96 8.62 4.62
CA LEU A 71 5.85 9.21 3.62
C LEU A 71 5.29 10.55 3.12
N LEU A 72 3.99 10.60 2.84
CA LEU A 72 3.31 11.84 2.45
C LEU A 72 3.33 12.86 3.60
N PHE A 73 3.14 12.39 4.83
CA PHE A 73 3.13 13.26 6.01
C PHE A 73 4.47 13.93 6.28
N GLN A 74 5.58 13.18 6.25
CA GLN A 74 6.92 13.77 6.36
C GLN A 74 7.21 14.79 5.24
N ALA A 75 6.67 14.56 4.05
CA ALA A 75 6.81 15.48 2.93
C ALA A 75 6.09 16.81 3.19
N ILE A 76 4.87 16.76 3.73
CA ILE A 76 4.11 17.95 4.13
C ILE A 76 4.82 18.71 5.25
N GLN A 77 5.45 17.99 6.18
CA GLN A 77 6.25 18.59 7.26
C GLN A 77 7.61 19.15 6.80
N GLY A 78 7.93 19.07 5.51
CA GLY A 78 9.20 19.59 4.98
C GLY A 78 10.42 18.71 5.29
N SER A 79 10.24 17.49 5.82
CA SER A 79 11.32 16.63 6.33
C SER A 79 11.28 15.23 5.72
N LEU A 80 11.31 15.14 4.39
CA LEU A 80 11.25 13.86 3.68
C LEU A 80 12.51 13.03 3.93
N ASN A 81 12.43 12.05 4.85
CA ASN A 81 13.47 11.05 5.04
C ASN A 81 12.85 9.64 4.96
N PRO A 82 12.87 8.98 3.79
CA PRO A 82 12.20 7.70 3.58
C PRO A 82 12.71 6.60 4.53
N MET A 83 13.97 6.67 4.98
CA MET A 83 14.53 5.70 5.92
C MET A 83 13.97 5.85 7.34
N ARG A 84 13.56 7.06 7.74
CA ARG A 84 12.89 7.31 9.03
C ARG A 84 11.41 6.93 9.02
N VAL A 85 10.81 6.80 7.84
CA VAL A 85 9.39 6.46 7.66
C VAL A 85 9.15 4.96 7.78
N LEU A 86 10.16 4.15 7.44
CA LEU A 86 10.07 2.70 7.43
C LEU A 86 9.94 2.14 8.85
N THR A 87 8.86 1.42 9.10
CA THR A 87 8.79 0.53 10.28
C THR A 87 9.30 -0.87 9.95
N GLY A 88 9.50 -1.70 10.97
CA GLY A 88 9.85 -3.11 10.80
C GLY A 88 8.83 -3.87 9.93
N SER A 89 7.54 -3.55 10.07
CA SER A 89 6.46 -4.12 9.24
C SER A 89 6.56 -3.72 7.76
N ASP A 90 6.97 -2.48 7.47
CA ASP A 90 7.12 -2.01 6.10
C ASP A 90 8.34 -2.62 5.42
N THR A 91 9.44 -2.70 6.17
CA THR A 91 10.66 -3.37 5.69
C THR A 91 10.36 -4.83 5.37
N PHE A 92 9.63 -5.52 6.25
CA PHE A 92 9.20 -6.90 6.01
C PHE A 92 8.29 -7.02 4.77
N GLY A 93 7.28 -6.14 4.63
CA GLY A 93 6.37 -6.13 3.48
C GLY A 93 7.09 -5.86 2.15
N LEU A 94 8.05 -4.92 2.12
CA LEU A 94 8.85 -4.61 0.95
C LEU A 94 9.81 -5.75 0.57
N VAL A 95 10.46 -6.39 1.57
CA VAL A 95 11.32 -7.56 1.33
C VAL A 95 10.52 -8.72 0.77
N LEU A 96 9.35 -9.04 1.34
CA LEU A 96 8.47 -10.07 0.80
C LEU A 96 8.02 -9.75 -0.64
N THR A 97 7.74 -8.48 -0.92
CA THR A 97 7.38 -8.01 -2.26
C THR A 97 8.53 -8.25 -3.24
N PHE A 98 9.76 -7.91 -2.86
CA PHE A 98 10.94 -8.13 -3.70
C PHE A 98 11.19 -9.63 -3.96
N LEU A 99 11.15 -10.45 -2.91
CA LEU A 99 11.30 -11.90 -3.02
C LEU A 99 10.21 -12.53 -3.90
N TYR A 100 8.99 -12.01 -3.85
CA TYR A 100 7.90 -12.46 -4.70
C TYR A 100 8.12 -12.09 -6.16
N MET A 101 8.58 -10.88 -6.45
CA MET A 101 8.93 -10.47 -7.81
C MET A 101 10.10 -11.27 -8.39
N ASP A 102 11.13 -11.54 -7.57
CA ASP A 102 12.30 -12.34 -7.95
C ASP A 102 11.94 -13.81 -8.23
N SER A 103 10.90 -14.34 -7.58
CA SER A 103 10.36 -15.69 -7.85
C SER A 103 9.66 -15.85 -9.22
N GLY A 104 9.69 -14.79 -10.03
CA GLY A 104 9.04 -14.66 -11.33
C GLY A 104 7.56 -14.30 -11.22
N LEU A 105 7.07 -13.44 -12.11
CA LEU A 105 5.66 -13.03 -12.14
C LEU A 105 4.96 -13.64 -13.36
N SER A 106 3.76 -14.18 -13.16
CA SER A 106 2.82 -14.51 -14.24
C SER A 106 2.21 -13.23 -14.82
N ALA A 107 1.59 -13.30 -16.00
CA ALA A 107 1.02 -12.12 -16.67
C ALA A 107 0.05 -11.31 -15.79
N GLY A 108 -0.80 -11.99 -15.01
CA GLY A 108 -1.70 -11.31 -14.05
C GLY A 108 -0.97 -10.69 -12.86
N GLU A 109 0.12 -11.31 -12.41
CA GLU A 109 0.99 -10.80 -11.34
C GLU A 109 1.82 -9.60 -11.81
N THR A 110 2.17 -9.52 -13.10
CA THR A 110 2.85 -8.37 -13.71
C THR A 110 1.96 -7.13 -13.73
N VAL A 111 0.67 -7.28 -14.09
CA VAL A 111 -0.31 -6.18 -14.03
C VAL A 111 -0.44 -5.66 -12.61
N TRP A 112 -0.55 -6.57 -11.65
CA TRP A 112 -0.59 -6.25 -10.22
C TRP A 112 0.68 -5.49 -9.75
N ALA A 113 1.86 -5.97 -10.12
CA ALA A 113 3.13 -5.32 -9.76
C ALA A 113 3.27 -3.93 -10.39
N GLY A 114 2.84 -3.77 -11.64
CA GLY A 114 2.80 -2.48 -12.34
C GLY A 114 1.86 -1.49 -11.65
N SER A 115 0.68 -1.97 -11.25
CA SER A 115 -0.31 -1.22 -10.47
C SER A 115 0.26 -0.68 -9.14
N LEU A 116 1.03 -1.48 -8.41
CA LEU A 116 1.70 -1.03 -7.18
C LEU A 116 2.79 0.01 -7.45
N THR A 117 3.58 -0.22 -8.49
CA THR A 117 4.66 0.70 -8.88
C THR A 117 4.08 2.07 -9.23
N ALA A 118 2.98 2.09 -9.99
CA ALA A 118 2.26 3.31 -10.32
C ALA A 118 1.74 4.03 -9.05
N LEU A 119 1.22 3.30 -8.07
CA LEU A 119 0.77 3.86 -6.80
C LEU A 119 1.93 4.50 -6.01
N LEU A 120 3.05 3.79 -5.87
CA LEU A 120 4.26 4.31 -5.23
C LEU A 120 4.74 5.59 -5.91
N VAL A 121 4.84 5.60 -7.24
CA VAL A 121 5.26 6.77 -8.01
C VAL A 121 4.30 7.93 -7.81
N PHE A 122 2.98 7.68 -7.81
CA PHE A 122 1.97 8.71 -7.56
C PHE A 122 2.14 9.33 -6.18
N VAL A 123 2.23 8.53 -5.11
CA VAL A 123 2.38 9.03 -3.73
C VAL A 123 3.70 9.79 -3.57
N CYS A 124 4.81 9.27 -4.10
CA CYS A 124 6.10 9.95 -4.06
C CYS A 124 6.07 11.28 -4.82
N THR A 125 5.41 11.33 -5.99
CA THR A 125 5.26 12.56 -6.76
C THR A 125 4.45 13.61 -5.99
N MET A 126 3.38 13.17 -5.32
CA MET A 126 2.57 14.04 -4.46
C MET A 126 3.36 14.56 -3.27
N ALA A 127 4.15 13.72 -2.63
CA ALA A 127 5.05 14.09 -1.55
C ALA A 127 6.06 15.15 -2.00
N VAL A 128 6.75 14.93 -3.13
CA VAL A 128 7.73 15.88 -3.65
C VAL A 128 7.08 17.21 -4.06
N LYS A 129 5.90 17.18 -4.68
CA LYS A 129 5.17 18.41 -5.04
C LYS A 129 4.70 19.19 -3.81
N ALA A 130 4.22 18.50 -2.78
CA ALA A 130 3.84 19.11 -1.52
C ALA A 130 5.06 19.76 -0.82
N LEU A 131 6.23 19.13 -0.91
CA LEU A 131 7.49 19.65 -0.36
C LEU A 131 7.97 20.93 -1.05
N HIS A 132 7.78 21.04 -2.37
CA HIS A 132 8.21 22.20 -3.17
C HIS A 132 7.11 23.24 -3.37
N ALA A 133 6.01 23.16 -2.64
CA ALA A 133 4.96 24.17 -2.71
C ALA A 133 5.41 25.44 -1.97
N ASP A 134 5.34 26.59 -2.64
CA ASP A 134 5.73 27.89 -2.09
C ASP A 134 4.87 28.34 -0.89
N SER A 135 3.70 27.70 -0.70
CA SER A 135 2.84 27.93 0.45
C SER A 135 2.12 26.66 0.88
N LEU A 136 1.79 26.58 2.18
CA LEU A 136 1.01 25.47 2.74
C LEU A 136 -0.40 25.38 2.11
N LEU A 137 -0.96 26.52 1.68
CA LEU A 137 -2.25 26.60 1.00
C LEU A 137 -2.16 25.89 -0.37
N MET A 138 -1.10 26.18 -1.13
CA MET A 138 -0.84 25.56 -2.42
C MET A 138 -0.55 24.06 -2.29
N ALA A 139 0.15 23.64 -1.22
CA ALA A 139 0.29 22.23 -0.89
C ALA A 139 -1.07 21.57 -0.59
N GLY A 140 -1.93 22.24 0.19
CA GLY A 140 -3.28 21.78 0.50
C GLY A 140 -4.17 21.59 -0.73
N ASP A 141 -4.18 22.57 -1.65
CA ASP A 141 -4.95 22.48 -2.89
C ASP A 141 -4.41 21.37 -3.82
N MET A 142 -3.09 21.21 -3.92
CA MET A 142 -2.50 20.10 -4.68
C MET A 142 -2.86 18.74 -4.09
N LEU A 143 -2.82 18.59 -2.76
CA LEU A 143 -3.22 17.37 -2.06
C LEU A 143 -4.71 17.08 -2.21
N ARG A 144 -5.56 18.13 -2.27
CA ARG A 144 -7.00 17.99 -2.51
C ARG A 144 -7.31 17.51 -3.93
N ILE A 145 -6.65 18.08 -4.94
CA ILE A 145 -6.76 17.63 -6.34
C ILE A 145 -6.31 16.17 -6.45
N ALA A 146 -5.23 15.81 -5.77
CA ALA A 146 -4.74 14.43 -5.71
C ALA A 146 -5.68 13.50 -4.94
N GLY A 147 -6.39 13.99 -3.92
CA GLY A 147 -7.46 13.28 -3.25
C GLY A 147 -8.57 12.89 -4.22
N ILE A 148 -9.04 13.86 -5.02
CA ILE A 148 -10.10 13.66 -6.01
C ILE A 148 -9.64 12.70 -7.10
N CYS A 149 -8.50 12.95 -7.75
CA CYS A 149 -8.00 12.12 -8.84
C CYS A 149 -7.53 10.73 -8.35
N GLY A 150 -6.88 10.68 -7.20
CA GLY A 150 -6.33 9.45 -6.64
C GLY A 150 -7.40 8.53 -6.08
N SER A 151 -8.51 9.06 -5.54
CA SER A 151 -9.60 8.21 -5.01
C SER A 151 -10.17 7.24 -6.06
N ALA A 152 -10.33 7.70 -7.31
CA ALA A 152 -10.75 6.86 -8.43
C ALA A 152 -9.69 5.79 -8.77
N VAL A 153 -8.42 6.19 -8.85
CA VAL A 153 -7.30 5.28 -9.16
C VAL A 153 -7.14 4.21 -8.08
N ILE A 154 -7.24 4.58 -6.80
CA ILE A 154 -7.13 3.67 -5.67
C ILE A 154 -8.35 2.76 -5.53
N SER A 155 -9.54 3.21 -5.94
CA SER A 155 -10.73 2.36 -5.99
C SER A 155 -10.55 1.24 -7.02
N VAL A 156 -10.05 1.58 -8.22
CA VAL A 156 -9.73 0.59 -9.27
C VAL A 156 -8.61 -0.34 -8.83
N LEU A 157 -7.53 0.19 -8.24
CA LEU A 157 -6.42 -0.62 -7.71
C LEU A 157 -6.89 -1.59 -6.62
N SER A 158 -7.71 -1.12 -5.69
CA SER A 158 -8.27 -1.96 -4.61
C SER A 158 -9.15 -3.07 -5.16
N ALA A 159 -9.93 -2.80 -6.21
CA ALA A 159 -10.74 -3.82 -6.88
C ALA A 159 -9.87 -4.88 -7.58
N VAL A 160 -8.80 -4.46 -8.27
CA VAL A 160 -7.82 -5.38 -8.89
C VAL A 160 -7.11 -6.23 -7.83
N LEU A 161 -6.72 -5.62 -6.70
CA LEU A 161 -6.10 -6.32 -5.58
C LEU A 161 -7.04 -7.37 -4.98
N MET A 162 -8.29 -6.98 -4.67
CA MET A 162 -9.30 -7.89 -4.13
C MET A 162 -9.62 -9.03 -5.08
N TYR A 163 -9.82 -8.73 -6.36
CA TYR A 163 -10.07 -9.77 -7.36
C TYR A 163 -8.91 -10.78 -7.41
N SER A 164 -7.67 -10.29 -7.48
CA SER A 164 -6.49 -11.16 -7.52
C SER A 164 -6.32 -12.01 -6.26
N PHE A 165 -6.66 -11.45 -5.08
CA PHE A 165 -6.61 -12.15 -3.81
C PHE A 165 -7.66 -13.28 -3.77
N VAL A 166 -8.91 -12.99 -4.17
CA VAL A 166 -9.99 -13.98 -4.24
C VAL A 166 -9.64 -15.11 -5.21
N CYS A 167 -9.09 -14.80 -6.39
CA CYS A 167 -8.67 -15.83 -7.36
C CYS A 167 -7.60 -16.77 -6.80
N ILE A 168 -6.65 -16.26 -6.01
CA ILE A 168 -5.64 -17.10 -5.37
C ILE A 168 -6.29 -17.96 -4.31
N LEU A 169 -7.07 -17.36 -3.41
CA LEU A 169 -7.73 -18.06 -2.32
C LEU A 169 -8.60 -19.21 -2.82
N TRP A 170 -9.36 -18.96 -3.89
CA TRP A 170 -10.14 -19.97 -4.59
C TRP A 170 -9.25 -21.11 -5.11
N LYS A 171 -8.16 -20.78 -5.81
CA LYS A 171 -7.23 -21.78 -6.34
C LYS A 171 -6.56 -22.61 -5.24
N THR A 172 -6.18 -21.99 -4.12
CA THR A 172 -5.64 -22.72 -2.96
C THR A 172 -6.68 -23.64 -2.33
N MET A 173 -7.96 -23.24 -2.31
CA MET A 173 -9.05 -24.08 -1.79
C MET A 173 -9.36 -25.28 -2.69
N ASP A 174 -9.35 -25.09 -4.02
CA ASP A 174 -9.51 -26.18 -4.98
C ASP A 174 -8.35 -27.18 -4.89
N ASP A 175 -7.11 -26.73 -4.70
CA ASP A 175 -5.93 -27.59 -4.52
C ASP A 175 -5.91 -28.36 -3.17
N ILE A 176 -6.83 -28.07 -2.25
CA ILE A 176 -6.95 -28.75 -0.93
C ILE A 176 -8.05 -29.83 -0.96
N ARG A 177 -8.98 -29.77 -1.92
CA ARG A 177 -10.03 -30.79 -2.13
C ARG A 177 -9.49 -31.99 -2.90
#